data_AF-A0A382NHP4-F1
#
_entry.id   AF-A0A382NHP4-F1
#
_cell.length_a   1.000
_cell.length_b   1.000
_cell.length_c   1.000
_cell.angle_alpha   90.00
_cell.angle_beta   90.00
_cell.angle_gamma   90.00
#
_symmetry.space_group_name_H-M   'P 1'
#
loop_
_entity.id
_entity.type
_entity.pdbx_description
1 polymer ?
#
loop_
_entity_poly.entity_id
_entity_poly.type
_entity_poly.pdbx_seq_one_letter_code
_entity_poly.pdbx_strand_id
1 'polypeptide(L)'
;MKTTTEIHKQALNSLITVGKEQGYLTYSEINDLLPEDLLTPEQVEPIVTILEELDIVVADEAPDADTLVMESGGKAQANSAEVAVAALAALDSEFGRTTDPVRMYMREMGVVELLEQKDEVRIAKEIEAGVYQIMKAISLYPKITDYFFKAYTRLEEGKCKMTDVVIGYQGDAEEFEEKQALIIEKQAHLEEMEHGEISEEDEEEFDELEYTGPNEEEVYKLFEKIQKTFKTYVNANKKHGYLDNKTVKARQKFSEC
;
A
#
# COMPACT_ATOMS: atom_id res chain seq x y z
N MET A 1 6.60 -0.70 26.06
CA MET A 1 5.21 -1.19 26.23
C MET A 1 4.96 -1.77 27.62
N LYS A 2 5.72 -2.74 28.14
CA LYS A 2 5.45 -3.33 29.48
C LYS A 2 5.56 -2.36 30.67
N THR A 3 6.50 -1.42 30.62
CA THR A 3 6.74 -0.42 31.68
C THR A 3 5.63 0.62 31.80
N THR A 4 5.08 1.09 30.67
CA THR A 4 3.96 2.05 30.63
C THR A 4 2.70 1.46 31.27
N THR A 5 2.42 0.17 31.00
CA THR A 5 1.27 -0.54 31.59
C THR A 5 1.37 -0.68 33.11
N GLU A 6 2.57 -0.87 33.68
CA GLU A 6 2.75 -0.95 35.13
C GLU A 6 2.51 0.40 35.83
N ILE A 7 2.95 1.50 35.23
CA ILE A 7 2.71 2.86 35.74
C ILE A 7 1.21 3.17 35.73
N HIS A 8 0.50 2.83 34.65
CA HIS A 8 -0.96 3.02 34.55
C HIS A 8 -1.70 2.22 35.63
N LYS A 9 -1.27 0.98 35.89
CA LYS A 9 -1.84 0.13 36.95
C LYS A 9 -1.58 0.69 38.34
N GLN A 10 -0.42 1.30 38.59
CA GLN A 10 -0.11 1.94 39.87
C GLN A 10 -0.94 3.22 40.08
N ALA A 11 -1.05 4.07 39.05
CA ALA A 11 -1.85 5.29 39.08
C ALA A 11 -3.33 4.99 39.38
N LEU A 12 -3.92 4.02 38.67
CA LEU A 12 -5.32 3.63 38.88
C LEU A 12 -5.57 3.00 40.26
N ASN A 13 -4.65 2.17 40.76
CA ASN A 13 -4.76 1.63 42.12
C ASN A 13 -4.69 2.75 43.18
N SER A 14 -3.86 3.77 42.95
CA SER A 14 -3.74 4.92 43.84
C SER A 14 -5.04 5.74 43.82
N LEU A 15 -5.61 5.96 42.63
CA LEU A 15 -6.89 6.64 42.44
C LEU A 15 -8.04 5.94 43.18
N ILE A 16 -8.15 4.62 43.03
CA ILE A 16 -9.17 3.80 43.71
C ILE A 16 -8.98 3.84 45.22
N THR A 17 -7.74 3.86 45.71
CA THR A 17 -7.46 3.91 47.16
C THR A 17 -7.91 5.24 47.75
N VAL A 18 -7.54 6.36 47.11
CA VAL A 18 -7.93 7.71 47.55
C VAL A 18 -9.44 7.92 47.45
N GLY A 19 -10.05 7.53 46.32
CA GLY A 19 -11.49 7.66 46.13
C GLY A 19 -12.32 6.81 47.10
N LYS A 20 -11.82 5.65 47.55
CA LYS A 20 -12.47 4.85 48.61
C LYS A 20 -12.31 5.42 50.01
N GLU A 21 -11.17 6.05 50.30
CA GLU A 21 -10.96 6.69 51.61
C GLU A 21 -11.86 7.91 51.80
N GLN A 22 -12.10 8.66 50.72
CA GLN A 22 -12.89 9.89 50.75
C GLN A 22 -14.36 9.68 50.38
N GLY A 23 -14.69 8.60 49.64
CA GLY A 23 -16.04 8.32 49.13
C GLY A 23 -16.43 9.18 47.91
N TYR A 24 -15.56 10.09 47.49
CA TYR A 24 -15.71 10.91 46.30
C TYR A 24 -14.33 11.20 45.68
N LEU A 25 -14.34 11.72 44.45
CA LEU A 25 -13.14 12.17 43.76
C LEU A 25 -13.48 13.33 42.83
N THR A 26 -12.64 14.37 42.79
CA THR A 26 -12.85 15.51 41.89
C THR A 26 -12.16 15.33 40.54
N TYR A 27 -12.66 15.98 39.48
CA TYR A 27 -11.98 15.96 38.17
C TYR A 27 -10.56 16.51 38.24
N SER A 28 -10.27 17.45 39.12
CA SER A 28 -8.91 17.95 39.36
C SER A 28 -8.00 16.87 39.96
N GLU A 29 -8.47 16.13 40.96
CA GLU A 29 -7.71 15.04 41.58
C GLU A 29 -7.49 13.86 40.63
N ILE A 30 -8.46 13.59 39.75
CA ILE A 30 -8.31 12.61 38.66
C ILE A 30 -7.19 13.03 37.72
N ASN A 31 -7.18 14.30 37.30
CA ASN A 31 -6.17 14.82 36.37
C ASN A 31 -4.76 14.90 36.99
N ASP A 32 -4.65 15.09 38.30
CA ASP A 32 -3.37 15.17 39.01
C ASP A 32 -2.74 13.79 39.26
N LEU A 33 -3.57 12.75 39.41
CA LEU A 33 -3.12 11.38 39.71
C LEU A 33 -2.95 10.52 38.46
N LEU A 34 -3.56 10.89 37.33
CA LEU A 34 -3.41 10.19 36.06
C LEU A 34 -2.17 10.67 35.27
N PRO A 35 -1.41 9.76 34.65
CA PRO A 35 -0.34 10.12 33.71
C PRO A 35 -0.87 10.96 32.53
N GLU A 36 -0.01 11.82 31.96
CA GLU A 36 -0.36 12.71 30.82
C GLU A 36 -0.95 11.94 29.61
N ASP A 37 -0.50 10.70 29.39
CA ASP A 37 -0.96 9.81 28.32
C ASP A 37 -2.42 9.34 28.49
N LEU A 38 -3.05 9.59 29.65
CA LEU A 38 -4.41 9.20 30.03
C LEU A 38 -5.36 10.40 30.21
N LEU A 39 -4.89 11.63 30.05
CA LEU A 39 -5.67 12.86 30.26
C LEU A 39 -6.57 13.23 29.07
N THR A 40 -6.68 12.38 28.06
CA THR A 40 -7.60 12.65 26.94
C THR A 40 -9.04 12.33 27.35
N PRO A 41 -10.04 13.14 26.96
CA PRO A 41 -11.43 12.94 27.38
C PRO A 41 -11.98 11.52 27.10
N GLU A 42 -11.58 10.92 25.98
CA GLU A 42 -11.96 9.55 25.58
C GLU A 42 -11.38 8.45 26.50
N GLN A 43 -10.25 8.72 27.17
CA GLN A 43 -9.62 7.79 28.10
C GLN A 43 -10.08 8.00 29.54
N VAL A 44 -10.49 9.23 29.88
CA VAL A 44 -11.02 9.58 31.21
C VAL A 44 -12.45 9.04 31.40
N GLU A 45 -13.28 9.06 30.36
CA GLU A 45 -14.69 8.60 30.43
C GLU A 45 -14.85 7.11 30.85
N PRO A 46 -14.05 6.16 30.33
CA PRO A 46 -14.03 4.78 30.83
C PRO A 46 -13.57 4.68 32.30
N ILE A 47 -12.62 5.52 32.72
CA ILE A 47 -12.12 5.53 34.11
C ILE A 47 -13.20 6.02 35.06
N VAL A 48 -13.95 7.07 34.69
CA VAL A 48 -15.08 7.59 35.47
C VAL A 48 -16.18 6.52 35.60
N THR A 49 -16.52 5.82 34.52
CA THR A 49 -17.50 4.73 34.54
C THR A 49 -17.08 3.62 35.52
N ILE A 50 -15.79 3.26 35.54
CA ILE A 50 -15.23 2.28 36.50
C ILE A 50 -15.32 2.76 37.95
N LEU A 51 -15.07 4.05 38.21
CA LEU A 51 -15.16 4.63 39.56
C LEU A 51 -16.61 4.63 40.08
N GLU A 52 -17.57 4.93 39.21
CA GLU A 52 -19.00 4.85 39.54
C GLU A 52 -19.44 3.41 39.82
N GLU A 53 -18.94 2.42 39.07
CA GLU A 53 -19.17 0.99 39.37
C GLU A 53 -18.58 0.56 40.73
N LEU A 54 -17.56 1.27 41.20
CA LEU A 54 -16.91 1.05 42.50
C LEU A 54 -17.55 1.85 43.65
N ASP A 55 -18.68 2.52 43.41
CA ASP A 55 -19.43 3.33 44.38
C ASP A 55 -18.64 4.57 44.86
N ILE A 56 -17.80 5.12 43.98
CA ILE A 56 -17.06 6.37 44.21
C ILE A 56 -17.72 7.49 43.40
N VAL A 57 -18.17 8.55 44.08
CA VAL A 57 -18.84 9.68 43.41
C VAL A 57 -17.81 10.59 42.73
N VAL A 58 -17.98 10.87 41.45
CA VAL A 58 -17.14 11.82 40.70
C VAL A 58 -17.86 13.17 40.57
N ALA A 59 -17.23 14.26 41.01
CA ALA A 59 -17.83 15.60 41.00
C ALA A 59 -16.85 16.68 40.52
N ASP A 60 -17.36 17.81 40.03
CA ASP A 60 -16.54 18.96 39.63
C ASP A 60 -15.96 19.72 40.85
N GLU A 61 -16.73 19.78 41.94
CA GLU A 61 -16.33 20.40 43.21
C GLU A 61 -16.59 19.42 44.36
N ALA A 62 -15.85 19.56 45.46
CA ALA A 62 -15.99 18.68 46.63
C ALA A 62 -17.42 18.75 47.19
N PRO A 63 -18.18 17.64 47.20
CA PRO A 63 -19.54 17.63 47.68
C PRO A 63 -19.61 17.87 49.20
N ASP A 64 -20.69 18.52 49.65
CA ASP A 64 -20.95 18.73 51.07
C ASP A 64 -21.19 17.40 51.80
N ALA A 65 -20.86 17.35 53.10
CA ALA A 65 -20.98 16.13 53.91
C ALA A 65 -22.41 15.57 53.96
N ASP A 66 -23.43 16.43 53.84
CA ASP A 66 -24.83 16.01 53.82
C ASP A 66 -25.23 15.34 52.48
N THR A 67 -24.63 15.73 51.35
CA THR A 67 -24.87 15.11 50.04
C THR A 67 -24.21 13.75 49.92
N LEU A 68 -23.01 13.59 50.49
CA LEU A 68 -22.29 12.31 50.52
C LEU A 68 -23.04 11.22 51.29
N VAL A 69 -23.71 11.59 52.39
CA VAL A 69 -24.48 10.64 53.21
C VAL A 69 -25.78 10.20 52.54
N MET A 70 -26.37 11.05 51.68
CA MET A 70 -27.55 10.68 50.89
C MET A 70 -27.22 9.72 49.75
N GLU A 71 -26.06 9.89 49.11
CA GLU A 71 -25.65 9.08 47.96
C GLU A 71 -24.97 7.76 48.36
N SER A 72 -24.25 7.72 49.49
CA SER A 72 -23.67 6.49 50.07
C SER A 72 -24.71 5.52 50.67
N GLY A 73 -25.99 5.83 50.51
CA GLY A 73 -27.15 5.08 51.01
C GLY A 73 -27.45 3.79 50.24
N GLY A 74 -26.51 2.85 50.24
CA GLY A 74 -26.80 1.42 50.13
C GLY A 74 -26.51 0.77 48.80
N LYS A 75 -25.34 0.11 48.73
CA LYS A 75 -25.13 -1.22 48.11
C LYS A 75 -23.93 -1.87 48.82
N ALA A 76 -24.00 -3.18 48.99
CA ALA A 76 -23.06 -3.96 49.80
C ALA A 76 -21.60 -3.82 49.32
N GLN A 77 -20.65 -3.84 50.27
CA GLN A 77 -19.23 -4.12 50.03
C GLN A 77 -19.08 -5.45 49.25
N ALA A 78 -19.07 -5.38 47.93
CA ALA A 78 -18.77 -6.51 47.06
C ALA A 78 -17.26 -6.53 46.78
N ASN A 79 -16.67 -7.71 46.87
CA ASN A 79 -15.24 -8.03 46.73
C ASN A 79 -14.41 -7.05 45.88
N SER A 80 -13.68 -6.17 46.57
CA SER A 80 -12.80 -5.14 46.02
C SER A 80 -11.70 -5.66 45.08
N ALA A 81 -11.34 -6.94 45.13
CA ALA A 81 -10.24 -7.48 44.33
C ALA A 81 -10.71 -7.98 42.96
N GLU A 82 -11.86 -8.65 42.86
CA GLU A 82 -12.35 -9.17 41.58
C GLU A 82 -12.85 -8.06 40.66
N VAL A 83 -13.51 -7.04 41.22
CA VAL A 83 -14.02 -5.89 40.45
C VAL A 83 -12.87 -4.98 39.97
N ALA A 84 -11.88 -4.72 40.82
CA ALA A 84 -10.69 -3.97 40.41
C ALA A 84 -9.88 -4.72 39.34
N VAL A 85 -9.77 -6.05 39.44
CA VAL A 85 -9.09 -6.87 38.42
C VAL A 85 -9.89 -6.91 37.10
N ALA A 86 -11.22 -6.95 37.16
CA ALA A 86 -12.08 -6.86 35.97
C ALA A 86 -11.98 -5.49 35.29
N ALA A 87 -12.00 -4.40 36.07
CA ALA A 87 -11.81 -3.04 35.58
C ALA A 87 -10.43 -2.83 34.94
N LEU A 88 -9.37 -3.33 35.58
CA LEU A 88 -8.00 -3.30 35.03
C LEU A 88 -7.87 -4.10 33.73
N ALA A 89 -8.60 -5.21 33.59
CA ALA A 89 -8.60 -6.04 32.39
C ALA A 89 -9.43 -5.45 31.23
N ALA A 90 -10.55 -4.80 31.52
CA ALA A 90 -11.32 -4.05 30.54
C ALA A 90 -10.50 -2.88 29.97
N LEU A 91 -9.79 -2.18 30.86
CA LEU A 91 -8.99 -1.01 30.49
C LEU A 91 -7.72 -1.38 29.68
N ASP A 92 -7.07 -2.53 29.94
CA ASP A 92 -5.96 -3.06 29.10
C ASP A 92 -6.45 -3.41 27.67
N SER A 93 -7.73 -3.72 27.49
CA SER A 93 -8.34 -4.01 26.18
C SER A 93 -8.85 -2.76 25.45
N GLU A 94 -9.17 -1.68 26.18
CA GLU A 94 -9.62 -0.40 25.64
C GLU A 94 -8.48 0.60 25.40
N PHE A 95 -7.34 0.43 26.06
CA PHE A 95 -6.17 1.26 25.82
C PHE A 95 -5.63 1.06 24.39
N GLY A 96 -6.02 1.98 23.52
CA GLY A 96 -5.59 2.08 22.12
C GLY A 96 -6.68 1.74 21.10
N ARG A 97 -7.88 1.33 21.52
CA ARG A 97 -9.00 1.06 20.59
C ARG A 97 -9.83 2.32 20.41
N THR A 98 -9.40 3.18 19.49
CA THR A 98 -10.09 4.43 19.15
C THR A 98 -11.30 4.10 18.28
N THR A 99 -12.44 4.75 18.51
CA THR A 99 -13.61 4.64 17.62
C THR A 99 -13.48 5.53 16.38
N ASP A 100 -12.50 6.45 16.36
CA ASP A 100 -12.21 7.31 15.21
C ASP A 100 -11.62 6.49 14.04
N PRO A 101 -12.29 6.43 12.88
CA PRO A 101 -11.82 5.71 11.70
C PRO A 101 -10.49 6.27 11.15
N VAL A 102 -10.20 7.55 11.34
CA VAL A 102 -8.95 8.17 10.88
C VAL A 102 -7.79 7.68 11.73
N ARG A 103 -7.95 7.71 13.07
CA ARG A 103 -6.93 7.21 14.00
C ARG A 103 -6.74 5.69 13.87
N MET A 104 -7.81 4.96 13.55
CA MET A 104 -7.73 3.54 13.19
C MET A 104 -6.86 3.34 11.94
N TYR A 105 -7.11 4.10 10.86
CA TYR A 105 -6.31 4.01 9.64
C TYR A 105 -4.83 4.36 9.87
N MET A 106 -4.53 5.45 10.59
CA MET A 106 -3.16 5.86 10.87
C MET A 106 -2.40 4.83 11.70
N ARG A 107 -3.08 4.18 12.64
CA ARG A 107 -2.52 3.07 13.40
C ARG A 107 -2.22 1.88 12.50
N GLU A 108 -3.16 1.47 11.65
CA GLU A 108 -3.00 0.33 10.72
C GLU A 108 -1.88 0.59 9.70
N MET A 109 -1.83 1.81 9.14
CA MET A 109 -0.80 2.25 8.19
C MET A 109 0.58 2.30 8.85
N GLY A 110 0.66 2.70 10.14
CA GLY A 110 1.91 2.75 10.91
C GLY A 110 2.45 1.39 11.36
N VAL A 111 1.71 0.29 11.20
CA VAL A 111 2.21 -1.07 11.44
C VAL A 111 3.14 -1.52 10.31
N VAL A 112 2.96 -0.99 9.10
CA VAL A 112 3.78 -1.33 7.95
C VAL A 112 5.02 -0.43 7.94
N GLU A 113 6.20 -1.04 7.99
CA GLU A 113 7.47 -0.31 7.94
C GLU A 113 7.67 0.35 6.56
N LEU A 114 8.39 1.47 6.55
CA LEU A 114 8.76 2.14 5.30
C LEU A 114 9.76 1.28 4.52
N LEU A 115 9.61 1.26 3.20
CA LEU A 115 10.52 0.53 2.32
C LEU A 115 11.84 1.30 2.16
N GLU A 116 12.96 0.57 2.16
CA GLU A 116 14.22 1.10 1.67
C GLU A 116 14.26 1.02 0.14
N GLN A 117 15.12 1.82 -0.51
CA GLN A 117 15.32 1.78 -1.96
C GLN A 117 15.60 0.36 -2.49
N LYS A 118 16.31 -0.47 -1.72
CA LYS A 118 16.59 -1.87 -2.10
C LYS A 118 15.34 -2.73 -2.11
N ASP A 119 14.42 -2.50 -1.17
CA ASP A 119 13.16 -3.22 -1.09
C ASP A 119 12.21 -2.80 -2.20
N GLU A 120 12.18 -1.51 -2.55
CA GLU A 120 11.44 -1.02 -3.71
C GLU A 120 11.90 -1.71 -4.99
N VAL A 121 13.22 -1.79 -5.21
CA VAL A 121 13.79 -2.49 -6.37
C VAL A 121 13.46 -3.99 -6.35
N ARG A 122 13.48 -4.64 -5.17
CA ARG A 122 13.10 -6.05 -5.04
C ARG A 122 11.64 -6.27 -5.41
N ILE A 123 10.74 -5.46 -4.87
CA ILE A 123 9.30 -5.53 -5.14
C ILE A 123 9.04 -5.27 -6.63
N ALA A 124 9.72 -4.27 -7.23
CA ALA A 124 9.60 -3.99 -8.65
C ALA A 124 9.98 -5.22 -9.51
N LYS A 125 11.10 -5.89 -9.19
CA LYS A 125 11.52 -7.12 -9.89
C LYS A 125 10.53 -8.27 -9.70
N GLU A 126 9.96 -8.41 -8.50
CA GLU A 126 8.95 -9.43 -8.22
C GLU A 126 7.67 -9.19 -9.03
N ILE A 127 7.21 -7.94 -9.10
CA ILE A 127 6.05 -7.54 -9.90
C ILE A 127 6.32 -7.78 -11.38
N GLU A 128 7.48 -7.35 -11.89
CA GLU A 128 7.87 -7.54 -13.28
C GLU A 128 7.95 -9.03 -13.66
N ALA A 129 8.56 -9.85 -12.81
CA ALA A 129 8.62 -11.29 -12.99
C ALA A 129 7.20 -11.93 -13.00
N GLY A 130 6.30 -11.45 -12.14
CA GLY A 130 4.90 -11.89 -12.10
C GLY A 130 4.13 -11.52 -13.37
N VAL A 131 4.26 -10.29 -13.84
CA VAL A 131 3.67 -9.82 -15.10
C VAL A 131 4.20 -10.64 -16.27
N TYR A 132 5.51 -10.89 -16.32
CA TYR A 132 6.15 -11.71 -17.36
C TYR A 132 5.62 -13.14 -17.36
N GLN A 133 5.40 -13.75 -16.19
CA GLN A 133 4.80 -15.08 -16.08
C GLN A 133 3.35 -15.11 -16.60
N ILE A 134 2.55 -14.08 -16.30
CA ILE A 134 1.18 -13.96 -16.79
C ILE A 134 1.19 -13.80 -18.32
N MET A 135 2.02 -12.92 -18.86
CA MET A 135 2.15 -12.73 -20.31
C MET A 135 2.57 -14.02 -21.02
N LYS A 136 3.51 -14.77 -20.45
CA LYS A 136 3.93 -16.09 -20.92
C LYS A 136 2.78 -17.10 -20.91
N ALA A 137 1.93 -17.10 -19.88
CA ALA A 137 0.78 -18.01 -19.83
C ALA A 137 -0.26 -17.65 -20.91
N ILE A 138 -0.52 -16.35 -21.09
CA ILE A 138 -1.47 -15.83 -22.07
C ILE A 138 -1.01 -16.13 -23.50
N SER A 139 0.27 -15.91 -23.81
CA SER A 139 0.82 -16.11 -25.15
C SER A 139 0.75 -17.57 -25.60
N LEU A 140 0.84 -18.53 -24.66
CA LEU A 140 0.75 -19.96 -24.93
C LEU A 140 -0.65 -20.44 -25.30
N TYR A 141 -1.69 -19.63 -25.06
CA TYR A 141 -3.06 -19.98 -25.42
C TYR A 141 -3.32 -19.66 -26.90
N PRO A 142 -3.50 -20.67 -27.78
CA PRO A 142 -3.45 -20.46 -29.23
C PRO A 142 -4.50 -19.48 -29.77
N LYS A 143 -5.67 -19.41 -29.13
CA LYS A 143 -6.73 -18.49 -29.56
C LYS A 143 -6.34 -17.02 -29.38
N ILE A 144 -5.60 -16.69 -28.32
CA ILE A 144 -5.14 -15.31 -28.09
C ILE A 144 -4.08 -14.96 -29.14
N THR A 145 -3.15 -15.87 -29.43
CA THR A 145 -2.18 -15.67 -30.50
C THR A 145 -2.84 -15.51 -31.88
N ASP A 146 -3.93 -16.25 -32.16
CA ASP A 146 -4.71 -16.07 -33.38
C ASP A 146 -5.33 -14.67 -33.49
N TYR A 147 -5.82 -14.09 -32.38
CA TYR A 147 -6.31 -12.70 -32.36
C TYR A 147 -5.20 -11.70 -32.60
N PHE A 148 -4.02 -11.92 -32.00
CA PHE A 148 -2.84 -11.09 -32.22
C PHE A 148 -2.41 -11.09 -33.69
N PHE A 149 -2.33 -12.25 -34.34
CA PHE A 149 -2.00 -12.31 -35.76
C PHE A 149 -3.07 -11.68 -36.66
N LYS A 150 -4.35 -11.74 -36.29
CA LYS A 150 -5.40 -11.00 -37.03
C LYS A 150 -5.25 -9.49 -36.91
N ALA A 151 -4.82 -8.98 -35.76
CA ALA A 151 -4.51 -7.57 -35.60
C ALA A 151 -3.33 -7.17 -36.50
N TYR A 152 -2.28 -8.00 -36.54
CA TYR A 152 -1.15 -7.80 -37.43
C TYR A 152 -1.51 -7.87 -38.93
N THR A 153 -2.39 -8.79 -39.36
CA THR A 153 -2.86 -8.79 -40.76
C THR A 153 -3.61 -7.50 -41.11
N ARG A 154 -4.36 -6.90 -40.17
CA ARG A 154 -5.01 -5.61 -40.41
C ARG A 154 -3.99 -4.47 -40.55
N LEU A 155 -2.86 -4.56 -39.86
CA LEU A 155 -1.75 -3.62 -39.99
C LEU A 155 -1.09 -3.75 -41.38
N GLU A 156 -0.80 -4.96 -41.84
CA GLU A 156 -0.27 -5.20 -43.20
C GLU A 156 -1.23 -4.71 -44.31
N GLU A 157 -2.54 -4.80 -44.06
CA GLU A 157 -3.58 -4.26 -44.96
C GLU A 157 -3.73 -2.73 -44.89
N GLY A 158 -2.98 -2.04 -44.02
CA GLY A 158 -3.03 -0.59 -43.83
C GLY A 158 -4.31 -0.09 -43.14
N LYS A 159 -5.04 -0.97 -42.42
CA LYS A 159 -6.33 -0.64 -41.78
C LYS A 159 -6.20 -0.13 -40.34
N CYS A 160 -5.02 -0.21 -39.74
CA CYS A 160 -4.71 0.32 -38.41
C CYS A 160 -3.27 0.82 -38.38
N LYS A 161 -2.95 1.69 -37.43
CA LYS A 161 -1.58 2.18 -37.23
C LYS A 161 -0.76 1.14 -36.46
N MET A 162 0.57 1.21 -36.58
CA MET A 162 1.48 0.33 -35.82
C MET A 162 1.22 0.42 -34.31
N THR A 163 1.06 1.65 -33.81
CA THR A 163 0.79 1.95 -32.39
C THR A 163 -0.52 1.36 -31.85
N ASP A 164 -1.47 1.00 -32.72
CA ASP A 164 -2.69 0.29 -32.33
C ASP A 164 -2.44 -1.20 -32.00
N VAL A 165 -1.34 -1.76 -32.51
CA VAL A 165 -1.00 -3.20 -32.40
C VAL A 165 0.19 -3.41 -31.45
N VAL A 166 1.23 -2.59 -31.59
CA VAL A 166 2.47 -2.67 -30.80
C VAL A 166 2.88 -1.27 -30.38
N ILE A 167 3.03 -1.07 -29.06
CA ILE A 167 3.49 0.20 -28.49
C ILE A 167 5.03 0.27 -28.48
N GLY A 168 5.69 -0.87 -28.24
CA GLY A 168 7.15 -1.00 -28.20
C GLY A 168 7.57 -2.47 -28.10
N TYR A 169 8.87 -2.74 -28.20
CA TYR A 169 9.45 -4.08 -28.07
C TYR A 169 10.70 -4.08 -27.19
N GLN A 170 11.17 -5.26 -26.78
CA GLN A 170 12.42 -5.37 -26.00
C GLN A 170 13.60 -4.90 -26.85
N GLY A 171 14.29 -3.84 -26.40
CA GLY A 171 15.37 -3.15 -27.11
C GLY A 171 14.98 -1.75 -27.61
N ASP A 172 13.68 -1.48 -27.80
CA ASP A 172 13.16 -0.17 -28.21
C ASP A 172 13.42 0.93 -27.15
N ALA A 173 13.51 0.54 -25.87
CA ALA A 173 13.83 1.44 -24.77
C ALA A 173 15.26 2.03 -24.85
N GLU A 174 16.23 1.27 -25.36
CA GLU A 174 17.61 1.75 -25.50
C GLU A 174 17.68 2.83 -26.59
N GLU A 175 17.02 2.58 -27.74
CA GLU A 175 16.92 3.56 -28.83
C GLU A 175 16.15 4.82 -28.38
N PHE A 176 15.11 4.67 -27.54
CA PHE A 176 14.38 5.78 -26.96
C PHE A 176 15.24 6.62 -26.00
N GLU A 177 16.02 5.98 -25.13
CA GLU A 177 16.94 6.67 -24.20
C GLU A 177 18.04 7.42 -24.96
N GLU A 178 18.60 6.83 -26.02
CA GLU A 178 19.59 7.48 -26.89
C GLU A 178 19.01 8.74 -27.57
N LYS A 179 17.79 8.64 -28.13
CA LYS A 179 17.10 9.78 -28.74
C LYS A 179 16.77 10.88 -27.71
N GLN A 180 16.34 10.51 -26.50
CA GLN A 180 16.12 11.49 -25.43
C GLN A 180 17.41 12.19 -25.00
N ALA A 181 18.52 11.46 -24.89
CA ALA A 181 19.82 12.06 -24.54
C ALA A 181 20.28 13.07 -25.60
N LEU A 182 20.09 12.75 -26.88
CA LEU A 182 20.40 13.65 -28.00
C LEU A 182 19.53 14.91 -27.99
N ILE A 183 18.23 14.79 -27.66
CA ILE A 183 17.34 15.94 -27.51
C ILE A 183 17.84 16.87 -26.39
N ILE A 184 18.22 16.33 -25.24
CA ILE A 184 18.72 17.11 -24.10
C ILE A 184 20.04 17.81 -24.45
N GLU A 185 20.96 17.11 -25.11
CA GLU A 185 22.24 17.68 -25.55
C GLU A 185 22.03 18.83 -26.54
N LYS A 186 21.12 18.65 -27.52
CA LYS A 186 20.79 19.69 -28.49
C LYS A 186 20.06 20.88 -27.86
N GLN A 187 19.15 20.64 -26.93
CA GLN A 187 18.49 21.70 -26.16
C GLN A 187 19.52 22.53 -25.37
N ALA A 188 20.46 21.88 -24.69
CA ALA A 188 21.53 22.58 -23.97
C ALA A 188 22.43 23.39 -24.91
N HIS A 189 22.76 22.85 -26.09
CA HIS A 189 23.56 23.57 -27.10
C HIS A 189 22.84 24.81 -27.67
N LEU A 190 21.52 24.73 -27.88
CA LEU A 190 20.72 25.87 -28.33
C LEU A 190 20.56 26.95 -27.25
N GLU A 191 20.46 26.55 -25.98
CA GLU A 191 20.44 27.48 -24.85
C GLU A 191 21.76 28.24 -24.69
N GLU A 192 22.91 27.63 -25.00
CA GLU A 192 24.23 28.27 -24.96
C GLU A 192 24.48 29.28 -26.10
N MET A 193 23.78 29.15 -27.24
CA MET A 193 24.02 29.99 -28.44
C MET A 193 23.37 31.39 -28.39
N GLU A 194 22.83 31.83 -27.25
CA GLU A 194 22.42 33.22 -26.95
C GLU A 194 21.44 33.87 -27.97
N HIS A 195 20.73 33.07 -28.78
CA HIS A 195 19.67 33.54 -29.68
C HIS A 195 18.27 33.02 -29.39
N GLY A 196 18.09 31.94 -28.61
CA GLY A 196 16.80 31.51 -28.04
C GLY A 196 15.63 31.27 -29.02
N GLU A 197 15.79 31.61 -30.29
CA GLU A 197 14.88 31.35 -31.40
C GLU A 197 15.33 30.03 -32.03
N ILE A 198 14.46 29.03 -31.90
CA ILE A 198 14.59 27.76 -32.61
C ILE A 198 14.46 28.09 -34.10
N SER A 199 15.47 27.77 -34.91
CA SER A 199 15.38 27.96 -36.36
C SER A 199 14.48 26.88 -36.98
N GLU A 200 13.98 27.10 -38.20
CA GLU A 200 13.23 26.06 -38.93
C GLU A 200 14.06 24.77 -39.10
N GLU A 201 15.40 24.89 -39.21
CA GLU A 201 16.31 23.74 -39.29
C GLU A 201 16.39 23.00 -37.94
N ASP A 202 16.37 23.72 -36.81
CA ASP A 202 16.36 23.11 -35.48
C ASP A 202 15.02 22.42 -35.19
N GLU A 203 13.88 23.02 -35.61
CA GLU A 203 12.55 22.39 -35.48
C GLU A 203 12.48 21.09 -36.27
N GLU A 204 12.95 21.05 -37.52
CA GLU A 204 13.01 19.83 -38.34
C GLU A 204 13.89 18.74 -37.68
N GLU A 205 15.03 19.13 -37.09
CA GLU A 205 15.89 18.19 -36.37
C GLU A 205 15.27 17.64 -35.08
N PHE A 206 14.49 18.46 -34.36
CA PHE A 206 13.74 17.99 -33.19
C PHE A 206 12.59 17.06 -33.55
N ASP A 207 11.88 17.36 -34.63
CA ASP A 207 10.81 16.51 -35.16
C ASP A 207 11.34 15.14 -35.61
N GLU A 208 12.54 15.09 -36.21
CA GLU A 208 13.22 13.82 -36.55
C GLU A 208 13.63 13.00 -35.31
N LEU A 209 13.87 13.67 -34.18
CA LEU A 209 14.22 13.02 -32.91
C LEU A 209 12.97 12.62 -32.11
N GLU A 210 11.78 13.06 -32.49
CA GLU A 210 10.53 12.70 -31.81
C GLU A 210 10.25 11.20 -31.96
N TYR A 211 9.84 10.55 -30.86
CA TYR A 211 9.51 9.14 -30.87
C TYR A 211 8.18 8.92 -31.62
N THR A 212 8.29 8.60 -32.91
CA THR A 212 7.14 8.32 -33.80
C THR A 212 6.54 6.92 -33.60
N GLY A 213 7.07 6.15 -32.66
CA GLY A 213 6.69 4.76 -32.39
C GLY A 213 7.83 3.78 -32.66
N PRO A 214 7.59 2.48 -32.45
CA PRO A 214 8.61 1.45 -32.64
C PRO A 214 9.01 1.34 -34.11
N ASN A 215 10.29 1.09 -34.36
CA ASN A 215 10.82 0.95 -35.71
C ASN A 215 10.08 -0.14 -36.51
N GLU A 216 9.39 0.27 -37.57
CA GLU A 216 8.51 -0.63 -38.32
C GLU A 216 9.24 -1.84 -38.89
N GLU A 217 10.46 -1.67 -39.42
CA GLU A 217 11.21 -2.77 -40.01
C GLU A 217 11.59 -3.84 -38.98
N GLU A 218 11.98 -3.41 -37.78
CA GLU A 218 12.35 -4.33 -36.70
C GLU A 218 11.13 -5.08 -36.19
N VAL A 219 10.00 -4.37 -36.05
CA VAL A 219 8.73 -4.97 -35.68
C VAL A 219 8.33 -6.04 -36.70
N TYR A 220 8.42 -5.78 -38.00
CA TYR A 220 8.13 -6.79 -39.03
C TYR A 220 9.06 -8.02 -38.93
N LYS A 221 10.36 -7.83 -38.70
CA LYS A 221 11.32 -8.93 -38.50
C LYS A 221 10.97 -9.77 -37.26
N LEU A 222 10.58 -9.13 -36.17
CA LEU A 222 10.14 -9.79 -34.93
C LEU A 222 8.84 -10.57 -35.16
N PHE A 223 7.85 -9.98 -35.83
CA PHE A 223 6.60 -10.65 -36.17
C PHE A 223 6.83 -11.90 -37.02
N GLU A 224 7.70 -11.84 -38.02
CA GLU A 224 8.06 -13.02 -38.81
C GLU A 224 8.66 -14.12 -37.93
N LYS A 225 9.57 -13.76 -37.02
CA LYS A 225 10.20 -14.70 -36.08
C LYS A 225 9.14 -15.37 -35.20
N ILE A 226 8.25 -14.59 -34.61
CA ILE A 226 7.13 -15.07 -33.76
C ILE A 226 6.18 -15.97 -34.56
N GLN A 227 5.85 -15.59 -35.79
CA GLN A 227 4.95 -16.38 -36.63
C GLN A 227 5.58 -17.74 -37.02
N LYS A 228 6.89 -17.76 -37.33
CA LYS A 228 7.64 -18.99 -37.61
C LYS A 228 7.67 -19.91 -36.39
N THR A 229 8.00 -19.39 -35.20
CA THR A 229 8.06 -20.21 -33.98
C THR A 229 6.67 -20.70 -33.54
N PHE A 230 5.63 -19.87 -33.65
CA PHE A 230 4.26 -20.29 -33.38
C PHE A 230 3.81 -21.44 -34.29
N LYS A 231 4.06 -21.34 -35.60
CA LYS A 231 3.77 -22.42 -36.57
C LYS A 231 4.47 -23.71 -36.18
N THR A 232 5.74 -23.64 -35.77
CA THR A 232 6.47 -24.84 -35.30
C THR A 232 5.87 -25.45 -34.03
N TYR A 233 5.49 -24.61 -33.06
CA TYR A 233 4.82 -25.06 -31.84
C TYR A 233 3.47 -25.73 -32.12
N VAL A 234 2.60 -25.09 -32.91
CA VAL A 234 1.27 -25.62 -33.26
C VAL A 234 1.41 -26.97 -33.99
N ASN A 235 2.38 -27.08 -34.90
CA ASN A 235 2.62 -28.33 -35.63
C ASN A 235 3.17 -29.44 -34.72
N ALA A 236 4.07 -29.11 -33.79
CA ALA A 236 4.57 -30.07 -32.81
C ALA A 236 3.45 -30.54 -31.87
N ASN A 237 2.62 -29.61 -31.38
CA ASN A 237 1.49 -29.90 -30.51
C ASN A 237 0.44 -30.80 -31.20
N LYS A 238 0.15 -30.56 -32.48
CA LYS A 238 -0.73 -31.42 -33.29
C LYS A 238 -0.17 -32.84 -33.50
N LYS A 239 1.16 -33.00 -33.61
CA LYS A 239 1.80 -34.30 -33.93
C LYS A 239 2.11 -35.15 -32.69
N HIS A 240 2.57 -34.52 -31.62
CA HIS A 240 3.11 -35.22 -30.44
C HIS A 240 2.30 -34.98 -29.16
N GLY A 241 1.33 -34.06 -29.20
CA GLY A 241 0.58 -33.62 -28.02
C GLY A 241 1.35 -32.61 -27.17
N TYR A 242 0.67 -32.09 -26.15
CA TYR A 242 1.13 -30.94 -25.35
C TYR A 242 2.28 -31.28 -24.38
N LEU A 243 2.33 -32.52 -23.87
CA LEU A 243 3.28 -32.97 -22.86
C LEU A 243 4.57 -33.58 -23.43
N ASP A 244 4.64 -33.77 -24.76
CA ASP A 244 5.83 -34.36 -25.37
C ASP A 244 7.03 -33.39 -25.28
N ASN A 245 8.22 -33.95 -25.02
CA ASN A 245 9.45 -33.18 -24.87
C ASN A 245 9.78 -32.30 -26.08
N LYS A 246 9.42 -32.72 -27.30
CA LYS A 246 9.63 -31.90 -28.52
C LYS A 246 8.68 -30.71 -28.55
N THR A 247 7.42 -30.91 -28.16
CA THR A 247 6.44 -29.83 -28.05
C THR A 247 6.82 -28.86 -26.94
N VAL A 248 7.30 -29.34 -25.80
CA VAL A 248 7.77 -28.48 -24.69
C VAL A 248 8.94 -27.59 -25.12
N LYS A 249 9.93 -28.13 -25.85
CA LYS A 249 11.03 -27.33 -26.41
C LYS A 249 10.56 -26.27 -27.40
N ALA A 250 9.65 -26.64 -28.32
CA ALA A 250 9.08 -25.69 -29.27
C ALA A 250 8.26 -24.59 -28.56
N ARG A 251 7.56 -24.96 -27.49
CA ARG A 251 6.76 -24.07 -26.63
C ARG A 251 7.65 -23.07 -25.86
N GLN A 252 8.75 -23.54 -25.27
CA GLN A 252 9.72 -22.68 -24.61
C GLN A 252 10.32 -21.67 -25.59
N LYS A 253 10.74 -22.14 -26.77
CA LYS A 253 11.27 -21.28 -27.83
C LYS A 253 10.27 -20.22 -28.30
N PHE A 254 8.99 -20.56 -28.42
CA PHE A 254 7.95 -19.60 -28.77
C PHE A 254 7.69 -18.58 -27.66
N SER A 255 7.71 -19.01 -26.40
CA SER A 255 7.52 -18.13 -25.25
C SER A 255 8.67 -17.15 -24.99
N GLU A 256 9.87 -17.44 -25.49
CA GLU A 256 11.08 -16.62 -25.34
C GLU A 256 11.33 -15.70 -26.55
N CYS A 257 10.44 -15.73 -27.55
CA CYS A 257 10.47 -14.79 -28.67
C CYS A 257 9.77 -13.50 -28.32
#